data_AF-A0AAE3QNI5-F1
#
_entry.id   AF-A0AAE3QNI5-F1
#
_cell.length_a   1.000
_cell.length_b   1.000
_cell.length_c   1.000
_cell.angle_alpha   90.00
_cell.angle_beta   90.00
_cell.angle_gamma   90.00
#
_symmetry.space_group_name_H-M   'P 1'
#
loop_
_entity.id
_entity.type
_entity.pdbx_description
1 polymer ?
#
loop_
_entity_poly.entity_id
_entity_poly.type
_entity_poly.pdbx_seq_one_letter_code
_entity_poly.pdbx_strand_id
1 'polypeptide(L)'
;MGTGRRDCARISDQTFNNASRVDKDVDKGDLILKDLGFYQVPFIRELHQKAAYFISQLRAGSSLYNQEKKIDLASLIKEKANDYFLQEYSISIGNNKKERSDLEPVRLILEKVPTAVYEQKMKRTTPLCASKGKQHSKE
;
A
#
# COMPACT_ATOMS: atom_id res chain seq x y z
N MET A 1 -36.01 15.51 -8.81
CA MET A 1 -35.62 14.09 -8.98
C MET A 1 -34.32 13.88 -8.24
N GLY A 2 -34.38 13.25 -7.06
CA GLY A 2 -33.22 13.02 -6.23
C GLY A 2 -32.43 11.81 -6.72
N THR A 3 -31.16 12.01 -7.05
CA THR A 3 -30.18 10.93 -7.07
C THR A 3 -29.13 11.30 -6.04
N GLY A 4 -29.36 10.85 -4.80
CA GLY A 4 -28.38 10.95 -3.73
C GLY A 4 -27.12 10.23 -4.19
N ARG A 5 -26.07 11.00 -4.52
CA ARG A 5 -24.73 10.47 -4.74
C ARG A 5 -24.29 9.86 -3.42
N ARG A 6 -24.15 8.55 -3.40
CA ARG A 6 -23.46 7.86 -2.31
C ARG A 6 -21.98 8.00 -2.63
N ASP A 7 -21.32 8.96 -1.99
CA ASP A 7 -19.87 8.93 -1.83
C ASP A 7 -19.58 7.75 -0.90
N CYS A 8 -19.58 6.54 -1.45
CA CYS A 8 -19.41 5.31 -0.67
C CYS A 8 -17.95 4.86 -0.71
N ALA A 9 -17.30 4.89 0.44
CA ALA A 9 -16.10 4.09 0.66
C ALA A 9 -16.46 2.61 0.52
N ARG A 10 -15.76 1.90 -0.37
CA ARG A 10 -16.01 0.48 -0.64
C ARG A 10 -14.91 -0.36 -0.05
N ILE A 11 -15.32 -1.35 0.75
CA ILE A 11 -14.43 -2.35 1.32
C ILE A 11 -14.54 -3.58 0.41
N SER A 12 -13.46 -3.89 -0.29
CA SER A 12 -13.38 -5.05 -1.19
C SER A 12 -12.65 -6.18 -0.46
N ASP A 13 -13.31 -7.32 -0.26
CA ASP A 13 -12.72 -8.50 0.37
C ASP A 13 -11.89 -9.27 -0.68
N GLN A 14 -10.61 -8.90 -0.81
CA GLN A 14 -9.73 -9.45 -1.85
C GLN A 14 -8.75 -10.49 -1.30
N THR A 15 -8.72 -11.64 -1.96
CA THR A 15 -7.67 -12.66 -1.82
C THR A 15 -6.56 -12.43 -2.84
N PHE A 16 -5.38 -13.02 -2.63
CA PHE A 16 -4.21 -12.91 -3.53
C PHE A 16 -4.55 -13.17 -5.01
N ASN A 17 -5.50 -14.08 -5.27
CA ASN A 17 -5.91 -14.48 -6.62
C ASN A 17 -6.72 -13.41 -7.37
N ASN A 18 -7.35 -12.47 -6.66
CA ASN A 18 -8.17 -11.41 -7.26
C ASN A 18 -7.54 -10.01 -7.12
N ALA A 19 -6.31 -9.92 -6.61
CA ALA A 19 -5.58 -8.67 -6.36
C ALA A 19 -5.29 -7.82 -7.63
N SER A 20 -5.46 -8.42 -8.81
CA SER A 20 -5.28 -7.79 -10.12
C SER A 20 -6.55 -7.15 -10.67
N ARG A 21 -7.72 -7.53 -10.15
CA ARG A 21 -9.02 -7.12 -10.71
C ARG A 21 -9.59 -5.95 -9.93
N VAL A 22 -9.97 -4.91 -10.66
CA VAL A 22 -10.90 -3.92 -10.12
C VAL A 22 -12.30 -4.48 -10.26
N ASP A 23 -13.10 -4.36 -9.20
CA ASP A 23 -14.51 -4.75 -9.25
C ASP A 23 -15.20 -3.97 -10.38
N LYS A 24 -16.08 -4.64 -11.13
CA LYS A 24 -16.70 -4.06 -12.33
C LYS A 24 -17.48 -2.79 -12.04
N ASP A 25 -17.95 -2.65 -10.81
CA ASP A 25 -18.82 -1.58 -10.36
C ASP A 25 -18.06 -0.35 -9.86
N VAL A 26 -16.73 -0.31 -9.93
CA VAL A 26 -15.94 0.87 -9.50
C VAL A 26 -16.19 2.05 -10.43
N ASP A 27 -16.75 3.11 -9.85
CA ASP A 27 -17.08 4.37 -10.50
C ASP A 27 -16.03 5.45 -10.19
N LYS A 28 -16.05 6.51 -11.00
CA LYS A 28 -15.21 7.69 -10.77
C LYS A 28 -15.52 8.32 -9.41
N GLY A 29 -14.46 8.62 -8.66
CA GLY A 29 -14.57 9.24 -7.33
C GLY A 29 -14.77 8.26 -6.19
N ASP A 30 -14.97 6.97 -6.45
CA ASP A 30 -15.02 5.96 -5.40
C ASP A 30 -13.70 5.88 -4.64
N LEU A 31 -13.78 5.56 -3.34
CA LEU A 31 -12.62 5.23 -2.52
C LEU A 31 -12.60 3.74 -2.22
N ILE A 32 -11.51 3.09 -2.62
CA ILE A 32 -11.29 1.66 -2.40
C ILE A 32 -10.30 1.48 -1.25
N LEU A 33 -10.70 0.74 -0.22
CA LEU A 33 -9.85 0.41 0.92
C LEU A 33 -9.35 -1.03 0.81
N LYS A 34 -8.03 -1.22 0.78
CA LYS A 34 -7.36 -2.54 0.75
C LYS A 34 -6.41 -2.71 1.91
N ASP A 35 -6.88 -3.38 2.96
CA ASP A 35 -6.09 -3.57 4.18
C ASP A 35 -4.89 -4.52 3.97
N LEU A 36 -5.08 -5.62 3.22
CA LEU A 36 -4.07 -6.69 3.11
C LEU A 36 -2.85 -6.36 2.23
N GLY A 37 -2.79 -5.16 1.65
CA GLY A 37 -1.68 -4.75 0.79
C GLY A 37 -1.53 -5.55 -0.50
N PHE A 38 -2.56 -6.32 -0.89
CA PHE A 38 -2.57 -7.04 -2.14
C PHE A 38 -3.02 -6.12 -3.28
N TYR A 39 -2.04 -5.57 -3.99
CA TYR A 39 -2.26 -4.91 -5.26
C TYR A 39 -1.25 -5.39 -6.29
N GLN A 40 -1.63 -5.28 -7.56
CA GLN A 40 -0.73 -5.43 -8.69
C GLN A 40 -0.69 -4.11 -9.47
N VAL A 41 0.38 -3.86 -10.21
CA VAL A 41 0.51 -2.65 -11.05
C VAL A 41 -0.69 -2.45 -12.00
N PRO A 42 -1.22 -3.50 -12.68
CA PRO A 42 -2.40 -3.33 -13.53
C PRO A 42 -3.65 -2.85 -12.78
N PHE A 43 -3.82 -3.27 -11.52
CA PHE A 43 -4.93 -2.81 -10.69
C PHE A 43 -4.84 -1.31 -10.43
N ILE A 44 -3.66 -0.80 -10.06
CA ILE A 44 -3.44 0.63 -9.84
C ILE A 44 -3.70 1.42 -11.12
N ARG A 45 -3.20 0.92 -12.26
CA ARG A 45 -3.44 1.53 -13.57
C ARG A 45 -4.93 1.65 -13.90
N GLU A 46 -5.69 0.59 -13.67
CA GLU A 46 -7.13 0.60 -13.95
C GLU A 46 -7.86 1.61 -13.05
N LEU A 47 -7.45 1.76 -11.79
CA LEU A 47 -8.02 2.79 -10.91
C LEU A 47 -7.71 4.21 -11.38
N HIS A 48 -6.48 4.47 -11.82
CA HIS A 48 -6.11 5.74 -12.42
C HIS A 48 -6.97 6.06 -13.65
N GLN A 49 -7.17 5.07 -14.53
CA GLN A 49 -8.02 5.21 -15.71
C GLN A 49 -9.48 5.49 -15.36
N LYS A 50 -10.00 4.86 -14.31
CA LYS A 50 -11.36 5.10 -13.79
C LYS A 50 -11.49 6.38 -12.97
N ALA A 51 -10.39 7.08 -12.69
CA ALA A 51 -10.33 8.22 -11.77
C ALA A 51 -10.96 7.90 -10.39
N ALA A 52 -10.67 6.70 -9.90
CA ALA A 52 -11.03 6.23 -8.56
C ALA A 52 -9.83 6.38 -7.60
N TYR A 53 -10.14 6.53 -6.32
CA TYR A 53 -9.16 6.64 -5.24
C TYR A 53 -8.93 5.29 -4.57
N PHE A 54 -7.76 5.09 -4.00
CA PHE A 54 -7.47 3.91 -3.18
C PHE A 54 -6.57 4.23 -1.99
N ILE A 55 -6.73 3.43 -0.93
CA ILE A 55 -5.80 3.34 0.19
C ILE A 55 -5.45 1.86 0.32
N SER A 56 -4.16 1.55 0.28
CA SER A 56 -3.67 0.19 0.45
C SER A 56 -2.42 0.18 1.30
N GLN A 57 -2.28 -0.86 2.13
CA GLN A 57 -1.01 -1.11 2.80
C GLN A 57 0.09 -1.39 1.77
N LEU A 58 1.28 -0.83 1.97
CA LEU A 58 2.45 -1.11 1.15
C LEU A 58 2.94 -2.54 1.41
N ARG A 59 3.02 -3.37 0.36
CA ARG A 59 3.50 -4.75 0.51
C ARG A 59 5.02 -4.80 0.61
N ALA A 60 5.53 -5.61 1.55
CA ALA A 60 6.95 -5.90 1.65
C ALA A 60 7.51 -6.48 0.34
N GLY A 61 8.69 -6.00 -0.09
CA GLY A 61 9.33 -6.38 -1.35
C GLY A 61 8.86 -5.59 -2.57
N SER A 62 7.94 -4.64 -2.41
CA SER A 62 7.56 -3.70 -3.48
C SER A 62 8.75 -2.84 -3.89
N SER A 63 8.97 -2.66 -5.19
CA SER A 63 10.00 -1.74 -5.69
C SER A 63 9.41 -0.35 -5.89
N LEU A 64 9.97 0.61 -5.15
CA LEU A 64 9.59 2.01 -5.19
C LEU A 64 10.62 2.83 -5.95
N TYR A 65 10.16 3.84 -6.67
CA TYR A 65 11.00 4.68 -7.52
C TYR A 65 10.67 6.16 -7.33
N ASN A 66 11.71 7.00 -7.29
CA ASN A 66 11.60 8.45 -7.40
C ASN A 66 12.44 8.89 -8.61
N GLN A 67 11.83 9.52 -9.61
CA GLN A 67 12.52 9.96 -10.84
C GLN A 67 13.42 8.84 -11.41
N GLU A 68 12.88 7.62 -11.53
CA GLU A 68 13.57 6.42 -12.06
C GLU A 68 14.71 5.86 -11.17
N LYS A 69 15.00 6.48 -10.02
CA LYS A 69 15.90 5.94 -9.00
C LYS A 69 15.12 5.06 -8.03
N LYS A 70 15.59 3.82 -7.84
CA LYS A 70 14.98 2.92 -6.85
C LYS A 70 15.24 3.48 -5.45
N ILE A 71 14.18 3.56 -4.65
CA ILE A 71 14.24 4.03 -3.28
C ILE A 71 14.39 2.80 -2.37
N ASP A 72 15.32 2.88 -1.42
CA ASP A 72 15.32 1.99 -0.27
C ASP A 72 14.49 2.62 0.85
N LEU A 73 13.40 1.95 1.23
CA LEU A 73 12.53 2.39 2.32
C LEU A 73 13.27 2.41 3.66
N ALA A 74 14.18 1.46 3.91
CA ALA A 74 14.90 1.39 5.16
C ALA A 74 15.80 2.63 5.34
N SER A 75 16.50 3.02 4.27
CA SER A 75 17.27 4.26 4.24
C SER A 75 16.39 5.50 4.39
N LEU A 76 15.27 5.57 3.65
CA LEU A 76 14.34 6.70 3.73
C LEU A 76 13.79 6.91 5.15
N ILE A 77 13.41 5.82 5.81
CA ILE A 77 12.90 5.84 7.19
C ILE A 77 14.03 6.23 8.16
N LYS A 78 15.23 5.66 8.04
CA LYS A 78 16.37 5.96 8.93
C LYS A 78 16.79 7.43 8.86
N GLU A 79 16.85 8.01 7.67
CA GLU A 79 17.18 9.43 7.48
C GLU A 79 16.15 10.37 8.12
N LYS A 80 14.91 9.91 8.32
CA LYS A 80 13.78 10.73 8.77
C LYS A 80 13.18 10.27 10.10
N ALA A 81 13.77 9.28 10.76
CA ALA A 81 13.21 8.56 11.91
C ALA A 81 12.91 9.44 13.15
N ASN A 82 13.54 10.60 13.24
CA ASN A 82 13.50 11.46 14.41
C ASN A 82 12.42 12.56 14.38
N ASP A 83 11.80 12.84 13.22
CA ASP A 83 11.15 14.16 13.05
C ASP A 83 9.69 14.14 12.55
N TYR A 84 9.05 12.98 12.39
CA TYR A 84 7.73 12.93 11.74
C TYR A 84 6.70 12.02 12.42
N PHE A 85 5.49 12.56 12.56
CA PHE A 85 4.26 11.83 12.84
C PHE A 85 3.65 11.26 11.55
N LEU A 86 3.70 12.04 10.46
CA LEU A 86 3.18 11.70 9.14
C LEU A 86 4.03 12.35 8.03
N GLN A 87 4.36 11.61 6.96
CA GLN A 87 5.03 12.13 5.76
C GLN A 87 4.34 11.66 4.48
N GLU A 88 4.29 12.54 3.48
CA GLU A 88 3.74 12.23 2.16
C GLU A 88 4.82 12.34 1.08
N TYR A 89 4.88 11.35 0.20
CA TYR A 89 5.80 11.32 -0.93
C TYR A 89 5.06 11.00 -2.22
N SER A 90 5.36 11.75 -3.29
CA SER A 90 4.95 11.41 -4.65
C SER A 90 6.01 10.52 -5.27
N ILE A 91 5.71 9.23 -5.41
CA ILE A 91 6.65 8.21 -5.93
C ILE A 91 5.99 7.39 -7.03
N SER A 92 6.71 6.44 -7.59
CA SER A 92 6.15 5.45 -8.52
C SER A 92 6.41 4.03 -8.03
N ILE A 93 5.49 3.13 -8.33
CA ILE A 93 5.59 1.70 -8.00
C ILE A 93 5.56 0.86 -9.27
N GLY A 94 6.39 -0.18 -9.31
CA GLY A 94 6.43 -1.11 -10.43
C GLY A 94 7.42 -2.24 -10.23
N ASN A 95 7.38 -3.22 -11.12
CA ASN A 95 8.25 -4.42 -11.04
C ASN A 95 9.58 -4.24 -11.78
N ASN A 96 9.61 -3.43 -12.84
CA ASN A 96 10.78 -3.25 -13.70
C ASN A 96 11.11 -1.78 -13.91
N LYS A 97 12.41 -1.46 -13.90
CA LYS A 97 12.94 -0.12 -14.20
C LYS A 97 13.03 0.18 -15.70
N LYS A 98 13.08 -0.86 -16.53
CA LYS A 98 13.37 -0.73 -17.99
C LYS A 98 12.23 -0.10 -18.77
N GLU A 99 11.00 -0.29 -18.32
CA GLU A 99 9.82 0.17 -19.02
C GLU A 99 9.07 1.17 -18.14
N ARG A 100 9.10 2.45 -18.55
CA ARG A 100 8.36 3.51 -17.88
C ARG A 100 6.85 3.24 -17.89
N SER A 101 6.38 2.46 -18.85
CA SER A 101 5.03 1.93 -18.94
C SER A 101 4.65 0.99 -17.79
N ASP A 102 5.58 0.48 -16.99
CA ASP A 102 5.30 -0.39 -15.84
C ASP A 102 5.34 0.35 -14.50
N LEU A 103 5.58 1.67 -14.52
CA LEU A 103 5.63 2.49 -13.32
C LEU A 103 4.32 3.28 -13.18
N GLU A 104 3.60 3.03 -12.08
CA GLU A 104 2.40 3.77 -11.75
C GLU A 104 2.70 4.82 -10.67
N PRO A 105 2.33 6.09 -10.87
CA PRO A 105 2.54 7.13 -9.87
C PRO A 105 1.59 6.91 -8.69
N VAL A 106 2.13 6.92 -7.48
CA VAL A 106 1.34 6.74 -6.25
C VAL A 106 1.81 7.70 -5.17
N ARG A 107 0.92 8.00 -4.24
CA ARG A 107 1.26 8.72 -3.03
C ARG A 107 1.59 7.73 -1.91
N LEU A 108 2.82 7.76 -1.44
CA LEU A 108 3.25 7.03 -0.26
C LEU A 108 3.04 7.88 0.98
N ILE A 109 2.29 7.36 1.94
CA ILE A 109 2.07 7.97 3.25
C ILE A 109 2.82 7.13 4.28
N LEU A 110 3.76 7.73 4.99
CA LEU A 110 4.49 7.11 6.10
C LEU A 110 3.94 7.66 7.41
N GLU A 111 3.41 6.77 8.25
CA GLU A 111 2.92 7.10 9.59
C GLU A 111 3.74 6.34 10.63
N LYS A 112 4.23 7.06 11.66
CA LYS A 112 4.97 6.43 12.75
C LYS A 112 3.99 5.76 13.69
N VAL A 113 4.00 4.43 13.71
CA VAL A 113 3.15 3.65 14.63
C VAL A 113 3.61 3.88 16.07
N PRO A 114 2.70 4.22 17.01
CA PRO A 114 3.03 4.35 18.42
C PRO A 114 3.66 3.07 19.00
N THR A 115 4.64 3.23 19.89
CA THR A 115 5.38 2.12 20.50
C THR A 115 4.46 1.11 21.20
N ALA A 116 3.43 1.58 21.89
CA ALA A 116 2.44 0.72 22.56
C ALA A 116 1.72 -0.23 21.58
N VAL A 117 1.36 0.24 20.38
CA VAL A 117 0.70 -0.57 19.35
C VAL A 117 1.68 -1.57 18.74
N TYR A 118 2.93 -1.14 18.55
CA TYR A 118 4.00 -2.02 18.06
C TYR A 118 4.26 -3.19 19.02
N GLU A 119 4.44 -2.90 20.32
CA GLU A 119 4.67 -3.94 21.34
C GLU A 119 3.50 -4.92 21.43
N GLN A 120 2.27 -4.43 21.31
CA GLN A 120 1.08 -5.27 21.28
C GLN A 120 1.07 -6.22 20.07
N LYS A 121 1.49 -5.74 18.89
CA LYS A 121 1.67 -6.59 17.69
C LYS A 121 2.77 -7.63 17.89
N MET A 122 3.91 -7.24 18.47
CA MET A 122 5.03 -8.16 18.72
C MET A 122 4.66 -9.28 19.70
N LYS A 123 3.94 -8.97 20.78
CA LYS A 123 3.44 -9.96 21.76
C LYS A 123 2.50 -11.00 21.15
N ARG A 124 1.70 -10.61 20.16
CA ARG A 124 0.80 -11.54 19.44
C ARG A 124 1.55 -12.43 18.45
N THR A 125 2.59 -11.90 17.81
CA THR A 125 3.25 -12.56 16.68
C THR A 125 4.38 -13.51 17.10
N THR A 126 5.10 -13.19 18.18
CA THR A 126 6.18 -14.04 18.74
C THR A 126 5.76 -15.48 19.03
N PRO A 127 4.63 -15.78 19.72
CA PRO A 127 4.21 -17.16 19.97
C PRO A 127 3.81 -17.90 18.69
N LEU A 128 3.18 -17.19 17.74
CA LEU A 128 2.78 -17.76 16.45
C LEU A 128 4.00 -18.14 15.59
N CYS A 129 5.04 -17.31 15.56
CA CYS A 129 6.27 -17.59 14.84
C CYS A 129 7.09 -18.72 15.49
N ALA A 130 7.15 -18.75 16.82
CA ALA A 130 7.80 -19.83 17.58
C ALA A 130 7.14 -21.19 17.32
N SER A 131 5.79 -21.25 17.34
CA SER A 131 5.03 -22.48 17.05
C SER A 131 5.25 -23.02 15.62
N LYS A 132 5.68 -22.16 14.69
CA LYS A 132 5.95 -22.49 13.28
C LYS A 132 7.44 -22.62 12.96
N GLY A 133 8.33 -22.54 13.96
CA GLY A 133 9.78 -22.65 13.78
C GLY A 133 10.42 -21.52 12.96
N LYS A 134 9.78 -20.36 12.84
CA LYS A 134 10.28 -19.21 12.06
C LYS A 134 10.74 -18.07 12.96
N GLN A 135 11.82 -17.40 12.59
CA GLN A 135 12.28 -16.18 13.25
C GLN A 135 11.79 -14.93 12.52
N HIS A 136 11.65 -13.81 13.24
CA HIS A 136 11.30 -12.53 12.65
C HIS A 136 12.43 -12.04 11.73
N SER A 137 12.08 -11.54 10.54
CA SER A 137 13.02 -10.75 9.74
C SER A 137 13.40 -9.50 10.53
N LYS A 138 14.70 -9.28 10.72
CA LYS A 138 15.23 -8.06 11.35
C LYS A 138 15.01 -6.87 10.43
N GLU A 139 14.56 -5.75 11.01
CA GLU A 139 14.53 -4.42 10.38
C GLU A 139 15.95 -3.83 10.20
#